data_AF-A0AAD5JET6-F1
#
_entry.id   AF-A0AAD5JET6-F1
#
_cell.length_a   1.000
_cell.length_b   1.000
_cell.length_c   1.000
_cell.angle_alpha   90.00
_cell.angle_beta   90.00
_cell.angle_gamma   90.00
#
_symmetry.space_group_name_H-M   'P 1'
#
loop_
_entity.id
_entity.type
_entity.pdbx_description
1 polymer ?
#
loop_
_entity_poly.entity_id
_entity_poly.type
_entity_poly.pdbx_seq_one_letter_code
_entity_poly.pdbx_strand_id
1 'polypeptide(L)'
;MTLSVNATTTTDTKPQKPDGEIEEIAAFSRFDVVSDYSDHYHVVSNLPKKSSAAAAGGDPFSSASSGTRKKIMQEWRLLEKHLPDSIFVRVYENRINLLRAAIVGAAGTPYHDGLFFFDVAFPTDYPARPPMVHYRSFGLRLNPNLYANGRVCLSLLNTWTGKKSEKWNPNESTILQVLISIQALVLNEKPYFNEPGHGLWPGRAIWEKKSMAYNEDVYVMSCKTTTFLLRRPPKNFECFVSHHFRDRGHVILSACRSYVYGHVRVGYYVDNNHDEAKNDESFSFSFPSSTSSSNDVVVVSDKFKGIMLQLYPELVAAFSRAEASLGNLPSQLNVETVTASFKDNNNNKNKEKKEKSGIAKKVLWKIKGVLGLKKRVHQSKVRN
;
A
#
# COMPACT_ATOMS: atom_id res chain seq x y z
N MET A 1 -76.79 -21.51 -6.85
CA MET A 1 -76.15 -21.97 -5.60
C MET A 1 -74.91 -22.78 -6.01
N THR A 2 -73.76 -22.14 -6.22
CA THR A 2 -72.64 -21.99 -5.23
C THR A 2 -72.13 -23.36 -4.77
N LEU A 3 -71.01 -23.86 -5.32
CA LEU A 3 -69.60 -23.53 -5.04
C LEU A 3 -68.97 -24.54 -4.07
N SER A 4 -67.67 -24.73 -4.26
CA SER A 4 -66.69 -25.25 -3.31
C SER A 4 -66.45 -26.76 -3.30
N VAL A 5 -65.31 -27.14 -3.88
CA VAL A 5 -64.58 -28.35 -3.51
C VAL A 5 -63.41 -27.88 -2.65
N ASN A 6 -63.52 -28.05 -1.33
CA ASN A 6 -62.42 -27.89 -0.39
C ASN A 6 -61.89 -29.28 -0.03
N ALA A 7 -60.62 -29.52 -0.32
CA ALA A 7 -59.86 -30.61 0.27
C ALA A 7 -58.82 -30.01 1.21
N THR A 8 -58.90 -30.37 2.49
CA THR A 8 -57.91 -30.01 3.51
C THR A 8 -57.44 -31.28 4.21
N THR A 9 -56.11 -31.36 4.34
CA THR A 9 -55.34 -32.04 5.39
C THR A 9 -55.26 -33.57 5.42
N THR A 10 -54.08 -34.06 5.05
CA THR A 10 -53.31 -35.04 5.85
C THR A 10 -51.82 -34.67 5.79
N THR A 11 -51.30 -34.30 6.96
CA THR A 11 -49.90 -34.42 7.44
C THR A 11 -49.46 -35.90 7.33
N ASP A 12 -48.21 -36.36 7.30
CA ASP A 12 -46.91 -36.00 7.88
C ASP A 12 -45.94 -37.05 7.26
N THR A 13 -44.77 -36.80 6.69
CA THR A 13 -43.47 -36.60 7.36
C THR A 13 -42.41 -36.61 6.24
N LYS A 14 -41.48 -35.65 6.24
CA LYS A 14 -40.26 -35.64 5.40
C LYS A 14 -39.06 -35.47 6.35
N PRO A 15 -37.93 -36.17 6.15
CA PRO A 15 -36.93 -36.30 7.19
C PRO A 15 -36.25 -34.96 7.49
N GLN A 16 -36.17 -34.63 8.78
CA GLN A 16 -35.37 -33.54 9.31
C GLN A 16 -33.90 -33.72 8.91
N LYS A 17 -33.33 -32.71 8.26
CA LYS A 17 -31.88 -32.52 8.19
C LYS A 17 -31.39 -32.14 9.59
N PRO A 18 -30.23 -32.62 10.05
CA PRO A 18 -29.67 -32.23 11.32
C PRO A 18 -29.33 -30.74 11.30
N ASP A 19 -29.81 -30.03 12.31
CA ASP A 19 -29.46 -28.66 12.63
C ASP A 19 -27.95 -28.54 12.81
N GLY A 20 -27.35 -27.71 11.96
CA GLY A 20 -25.91 -27.55 11.87
C GLY A 20 -25.48 -26.92 10.55
N GLU A 21 -26.24 -25.92 10.06
CA GLU A 21 -25.69 -24.99 9.09
C GLU A 21 -24.64 -24.16 9.83
N ILE A 22 -23.39 -24.61 9.73
CA ILE A 22 -22.26 -23.70 9.78
C ILE A 22 -22.59 -22.65 8.72
N GLU A 23 -22.97 -21.44 9.14
CA GLU A 23 -22.99 -20.28 8.26
C GLU A 23 -21.61 -20.24 7.61
N GLU A 24 -21.55 -20.70 6.36
CA GLU A 24 -20.42 -20.53 5.48
C GLU A 24 -20.17 -19.02 5.49
N ILE A 25 -19.12 -18.57 6.19
CA ILE A 25 -18.79 -17.16 6.36
C ILE A 25 -18.71 -16.59 4.96
N ALA A 26 -19.77 -15.88 4.53
CA ALA A 26 -19.90 -15.43 3.16
C ALA A 26 -18.66 -14.59 2.83
N ALA A 27 -17.87 -15.06 1.87
CA ALA A 27 -16.68 -14.37 1.43
C ALA A 27 -17.06 -12.92 1.11
N PHE A 28 -16.35 -11.96 1.71
CA PHE A 28 -16.67 -10.54 1.55
C PHE A 28 -16.62 -10.15 0.07
N SER A 29 -17.78 -9.79 -0.51
CA SER A 29 -17.85 -9.51 -1.95
C SER A 29 -16.96 -8.35 -2.36
N ARG A 30 -16.24 -8.52 -3.48
CA ARG A 30 -15.40 -7.47 -4.09
C ARG A 30 -16.20 -6.29 -4.58
N PHE A 31 -17.42 -6.50 -5.05
CA PHE A 31 -18.33 -5.42 -5.45
C PHE A 31 -19.65 -5.61 -4.74
N ASP A 32 -20.16 -4.55 -4.13
CA ASP A 32 -21.46 -4.59 -3.47
C ASP A 32 -22.14 -3.21 -3.46
N VAL A 33 -23.46 -3.22 -3.41
CA VAL A 33 -24.31 -2.05 -3.40
C VAL A 33 -24.86 -1.88 -1.98
N VAL A 34 -24.62 -0.72 -1.38
CA VAL A 34 -24.94 -0.44 0.03
C VAL A 34 -25.69 0.88 0.18
N SER A 35 -26.32 1.11 1.33
CA SER A 35 -27.17 2.28 1.56
C SER A 35 -26.49 3.39 2.37
N ASP A 36 -25.68 3.05 3.39
CA ASP A 36 -25.05 4.02 4.28
C ASP A 36 -23.75 4.61 3.69
N TYR A 37 -23.81 5.89 3.31
CA TYR A 37 -22.66 6.68 2.85
C TYR A 37 -22.24 7.76 3.85
N SER A 38 -22.74 7.75 5.08
CA SER A 38 -22.65 8.88 6.04
C SER A 38 -21.22 9.36 6.33
N ASP A 39 -20.22 8.47 6.28
CA ASP A 39 -18.81 8.78 6.55
C ASP A 39 -17.97 9.06 5.29
N HIS A 40 -18.60 9.13 4.11
CA HIS A 40 -17.92 9.32 2.85
C HIS A 40 -17.49 10.79 2.66
N TYR A 41 -16.24 11.01 2.25
CA TYR A 41 -15.63 12.34 2.20
C TYR A 41 -16.43 13.35 1.37
N HIS A 42 -17.01 12.89 0.26
CA HIS A 42 -17.73 13.74 -0.69
C HIS A 42 -19.22 13.97 -0.39
N VAL A 43 -19.75 13.50 0.75
CA VAL A 43 -21.19 13.61 1.06
C VAL A 43 -21.68 15.05 1.05
N VAL A 44 -20.91 15.95 1.66
CA VAL A 44 -21.29 17.36 1.82
C VAL A 44 -20.83 18.22 0.64
N SER A 45 -19.62 17.96 0.11
CA SER A 45 -19.01 18.80 -0.93
C SER A 45 -19.63 18.63 -2.32
N ASN A 46 -20.25 17.47 -2.59
CA ASN A 46 -20.86 17.13 -3.88
C ASN A 46 -22.39 17.02 -3.79
N LEU A 47 -23.01 17.71 -2.83
CA LEU A 47 -24.42 18.04 -2.97
C LEU A 47 -24.56 19.02 -4.14
N PRO A 48 -25.54 18.84 -5.05
CA PRO A 48 -25.85 19.88 -6.01
C PRO A 48 -26.12 21.14 -5.20
N LYS A 49 -25.23 22.14 -5.30
CA LYS A 49 -25.52 23.48 -4.78
C LYS A 49 -26.86 23.83 -5.40
N LYS A 50 -27.82 24.31 -4.59
CA LYS A 50 -28.99 25.05 -5.10
C LYS A 50 -28.48 26.34 -5.75
N SER A 51 -27.71 26.24 -6.82
CA SER A 51 -27.46 27.32 -7.74
C SER A 51 -28.69 27.40 -8.63
N SER A 52 -29.06 28.63 -8.95
CA SER A 52 -30.19 29.01 -9.80
C SER A 52 -30.20 28.37 -11.21
N ALA A 53 -29.20 27.57 -11.56
CA ALA A 53 -29.14 26.77 -12.79
C ALA A 53 -29.90 25.43 -12.71
N ALA A 54 -30.26 24.95 -11.51
CA ALA A 54 -31.13 23.77 -11.33
C ALA A 54 -32.61 24.03 -11.74
N ALA A 55 -32.93 25.24 -12.21
CA ALA A 55 -34.28 25.65 -12.60
C ALA A 55 -34.70 25.22 -14.03
N ALA A 56 -33.79 24.66 -14.85
CA ALA A 56 -34.12 24.28 -16.23
C ALA A 56 -33.74 22.84 -16.63
N GLY A 57 -32.90 22.15 -15.86
CA GLY A 57 -32.52 20.76 -16.10
C GLY A 57 -32.42 20.01 -14.77
N GLY A 58 -33.23 18.96 -14.61
CA GLY A 58 -33.28 18.16 -13.38
C GLY A 58 -31.92 17.55 -13.01
N ASP A 59 -31.84 16.97 -11.81
CA ASP A 59 -30.62 16.33 -11.30
C ASP A 59 -30.07 15.29 -12.29
N PRO A 60 -28.84 15.47 -12.83
CA PRO A 60 -28.25 14.59 -13.83
C PRO A 60 -28.03 13.16 -13.32
N PHE A 61 -28.13 12.91 -12.01
CA PHE A 61 -28.03 11.57 -11.44
C PHE A 61 -29.39 10.89 -11.23
N SER A 62 -30.48 11.66 -11.16
CA SER A 62 -31.82 11.14 -10.89
C SER A 62 -32.55 10.69 -12.16
N SER A 63 -32.33 11.35 -13.30
CA SER A 63 -33.04 11.01 -14.54
C SER A 63 -32.47 9.76 -15.23
N ALA A 64 -33.31 8.77 -15.51
CA ALA A 64 -32.95 7.57 -16.28
C ALA A 64 -32.50 7.88 -17.72
N SER A 65 -32.91 9.02 -18.29
CA SER A 65 -32.49 9.46 -19.63
C SER A 65 -31.12 10.13 -19.63
N SER A 66 -30.58 10.50 -18.47
CA SER A 66 -29.28 11.17 -18.33
C SER A 66 -28.13 10.30 -18.85
N GLY A 67 -27.33 10.88 -19.76
CA GLY A 67 -26.10 10.25 -20.24
C GLY A 67 -25.11 9.97 -19.11
N THR A 68 -25.01 10.88 -18.14
CA THR A 68 -24.18 10.75 -16.94
C THR A 68 -24.56 9.51 -16.14
N ARG A 69 -25.86 9.36 -15.81
CA ARG A 69 -26.36 8.19 -15.08
C ARG A 69 -26.08 6.89 -15.85
N LYS A 70 -26.37 6.86 -17.15
CA LYS A 70 -26.11 5.68 -17.99
C LYS A 70 -24.64 5.29 -17.98
N LYS A 71 -23.73 6.27 -18.08
CA LYS A 71 -22.29 6.04 -18.03
C LYS A 71 -21.84 5.50 -16.66
N ILE A 72 -22.33 6.06 -15.56
CA ILE A 72 -22.02 5.56 -14.19
C ILE A 72 -22.50 4.10 -14.02
N MET A 73 -23.69 3.76 -14.52
CA MET A 73 -24.18 2.37 -14.46
C MET A 73 -23.32 1.42 -15.32
N GLN A 74 -22.71 1.90 -16.41
CA GLN A 74 -21.71 1.12 -17.16
C GLN A 74 -20.43 0.92 -16.34
N GLU A 75 -19.96 1.95 -15.61
CA GLU A 75 -18.81 1.82 -14.69
C GLU A 75 -19.07 0.76 -13.61
N TRP A 76 -20.27 0.74 -13.02
CA TRP A 76 -20.64 -0.25 -12.00
C TRP A 76 -20.55 -1.69 -12.53
N ARG A 77 -21.12 -1.95 -13.72
CA ARG A 77 -21.04 -3.26 -14.37
C ARG A 77 -19.61 -3.66 -14.71
N LEU A 78 -18.79 -2.69 -15.11
CA LEU A 78 -17.37 -2.93 -15.40
C LEU A 78 -16.63 -3.33 -14.12
N LEU A 79 -16.87 -2.64 -13.01
CA LEU A 79 -16.28 -2.94 -11.71
C LEU A 79 -16.73 -4.32 -11.19
N GLU A 80 -18.03 -4.58 -11.20
CA GLU A 80 -18.60 -5.86 -10.76
C GLU A 80 -17.96 -7.06 -11.47
N LYS A 81 -17.66 -6.93 -12.77
CA LYS A 81 -17.12 -8.02 -13.60
C LYS A 81 -15.60 -8.12 -13.62
N HIS A 82 -14.88 -7.00 -13.49
CA HIS A 82 -13.44 -6.94 -13.85
C HIS A 82 -12.54 -6.36 -12.74
N LEU A 83 -13.02 -6.27 -11.51
CA LEU A 83 -12.18 -5.89 -10.38
C LEU A 83 -11.07 -6.93 -10.12
N PRO A 84 -9.80 -6.51 -10.00
CA PRO A 84 -8.73 -7.38 -9.49
C PRO A 84 -9.06 -7.90 -8.08
N ASP A 85 -8.50 -9.06 -7.71
CA ASP A 85 -8.80 -9.72 -6.42
C ASP A 85 -8.45 -8.87 -5.19
N SER A 86 -7.50 -7.95 -5.35
CA SER A 86 -7.01 -7.04 -4.31
C SER A 86 -7.76 -5.70 -4.24
N ILE A 87 -8.82 -5.52 -5.02
CA ILE A 87 -9.62 -4.28 -5.03
C ILE A 87 -11.08 -4.58 -4.69
N PHE A 88 -11.58 -3.88 -3.69
CA PHE A 88 -12.95 -4.00 -3.18
C PHE A 88 -13.66 -2.67 -3.33
N VAL A 89 -14.92 -2.69 -3.76
CA VAL A 89 -15.72 -1.49 -4.05
C VAL A 89 -17.09 -1.59 -3.39
N ARG A 90 -17.52 -0.47 -2.82
CA ARG A 90 -18.89 -0.24 -2.36
C ARG A 90 -19.46 0.95 -3.12
N VAL A 91 -20.62 0.75 -3.73
CA VAL A 91 -21.38 1.80 -4.40
C VAL A 91 -22.68 2.05 -3.65
N TYR A 92 -23.32 3.20 -3.86
CA TYR A 92 -24.43 3.62 -3.01
C TYR A 92 -25.76 3.73 -3.76
N GLU A 93 -26.78 3.01 -3.28
CA GLU A 93 -28.13 2.95 -3.89
C GLU A 93 -28.71 4.36 -4.12
N ASN A 94 -28.65 5.19 -3.07
CA ASN A 94 -29.28 6.50 -3.03
C ASN A 94 -28.36 7.63 -3.51
N ARG A 95 -27.08 7.32 -3.78
CA ARG A 95 -26.06 8.28 -4.21
C ARG A 95 -25.15 7.64 -5.25
N ILE A 96 -25.74 7.34 -6.42
CA ILE A 96 -25.04 6.64 -7.50
C ILE A 96 -23.75 7.31 -7.96
N ASN A 97 -23.62 8.61 -7.71
CA ASN A 97 -22.46 9.41 -8.07
C ASN A 97 -21.29 9.27 -7.07
N LEU A 98 -21.43 8.46 -6.02
CA LEU A 98 -20.40 8.15 -5.03
C LEU A 98 -20.01 6.67 -5.10
N LEU A 99 -18.75 6.38 -4.79
CA LEU A 99 -18.27 5.02 -4.51
C LEU A 99 -17.07 5.09 -3.58
N ARG A 100 -16.86 4.01 -2.81
CA ARG A 100 -15.66 3.79 -2.00
C ARG A 100 -14.91 2.59 -2.53
N ALA A 101 -13.60 2.72 -2.71
CA ALA A 101 -12.71 1.61 -3.03
C ALA A 101 -11.73 1.35 -1.88
N ALA A 102 -11.42 0.08 -1.63
CA ALA A 102 -10.32 -0.39 -0.80
C ALA A 102 -9.34 -1.16 -1.70
N ILE A 103 -8.06 -0.83 -1.60
CA ILE A 103 -6.98 -1.53 -2.30
C ILE A 103 -6.09 -2.20 -1.25
N VAL A 104 -5.88 -3.50 -1.39
CA VAL A 104 -4.91 -4.25 -0.59
C VAL A 104 -3.52 -4.01 -1.18
N GLY A 105 -2.56 -3.62 -0.34
CA GLY A 105 -1.19 -3.42 -0.78
C GLY A 105 -0.54 -4.74 -1.21
N ALA A 106 0.16 -4.70 -2.35
CA ALA A 106 0.74 -5.89 -2.96
C ALA A 106 2.04 -6.33 -2.27
N ALA A 107 2.31 -7.64 -2.29
CA ALA A 107 3.62 -8.19 -1.95
C ALA A 107 4.71 -7.59 -2.85
N GLY A 108 5.96 -7.54 -2.38
CA GLY A 108 7.05 -6.87 -3.08
C GLY A 108 7.06 -5.35 -2.89
N THR A 109 6.10 -4.76 -2.16
CA THR A 109 5.99 -3.30 -1.96
C THR A 109 6.01 -2.95 -0.48
N PRO A 110 6.43 -1.73 -0.07
CA PRO A 110 6.32 -1.29 1.32
C PRO A 110 4.86 -1.14 1.81
N TYR A 111 3.88 -1.37 0.93
CA TYR A 111 2.45 -1.31 1.20
C TYR A 111 1.84 -2.67 1.56
N HIS A 112 2.59 -3.77 1.40
CA HIS A 112 2.08 -5.13 1.50
C HIS A 112 1.21 -5.37 2.74
N ASP A 113 0.09 -6.09 2.55
CA ASP A 113 -0.91 -6.41 3.58
C ASP A 113 -1.64 -5.21 4.22
N GLY A 114 -1.27 -3.98 3.87
CA GLY A 114 -2.00 -2.77 4.27
C GLY A 114 -3.29 -2.58 3.47
N LEU A 115 -4.26 -1.87 4.06
CA LEU A 115 -5.51 -1.49 3.39
C LEU A 115 -5.53 0.02 3.12
N PHE A 116 -5.82 0.40 1.87
CA PHE A 116 -5.83 1.79 1.42
C PHE A 116 -7.20 2.16 0.86
N PHE A 117 -7.87 3.12 1.49
CA PHE A 117 -9.24 3.51 1.16
C PHE A 117 -9.33 4.81 0.36
N PHE A 118 -10.17 4.81 -0.66
CA PHE A 118 -10.40 5.93 -1.57
C PHE A 118 -11.90 6.22 -1.68
N ASP A 119 -12.29 7.43 -1.31
CA ASP A 119 -13.64 7.95 -1.52
C ASP A 119 -13.67 8.65 -2.89
N VAL A 120 -14.65 8.30 -3.72
CA VAL A 120 -14.72 8.75 -5.11
C VAL A 120 -16.06 9.41 -5.38
N ALA A 121 -16.05 10.49 -6.14
CA ALA A 121 -17.26 11.17 -6.60
C ALA A 121 -17.21 11.50 -8.08
N PHE A 122 -18.22 11.05 -8.82
CA PHE A 122 -18.44 11.43 -10.21
C PHE A 122 -19.04 12.85 -10.26
N PRO A 123 -18.49 13.75 -11.11
CA PRO A 123 -19.06 15.08 -11.29
C PRO A 123 -20.37 15.02 -12.09
N THR A 124 -21.14 16.10 -12.05
CA THR A 124 -22.44 16.22 -12.74
C THR A 124 -22.35 16.08 -14.26
N ASP A 125 -21.20 16.42 -14.83
CA ASP A 125 -20.86 16.35 -16.26
C ASP A 125 -19.99 15.12 -16.61
N TYR A 126 -19.93 14.09 -15.75
CA TYR A 126 -19.24 12.84 -16.08
C TYR A 126 -19.83 12.18 -17.33
N PRO A 127 -19.02 11.68 -18.29
CA PRO A 127 -17.57 11.51 -18.26
C PRO A 127 -16.76 12.65 -18.88
N ALA A 128 -17.33 13.84 -19.14
CA ALA A 128 -16.57 14.95 -19.72
C ALA A 128 -15.39 15.38 -18.82
N ARG A 129 -15.55 15.26 -17.50
CA ARG A 129 -14.47 15.44 -16.51
C ARG A 129 -14.22 14.14 -15.73
N PRO A 130 -12.97 13.93 -15.26
CA PRO A 130 -12.63 12.77 -14.45
C PRO A 130 -13.38 12.78 -13.11
N PRO A 131 -13.50 11.62 -12.45
CA PRO A 131 -14.00 11.56 -11.08
C PRO A 131 -13.05 12.26 -10.11
N MET A 132 -13.59 12.78 -9.01
CA MET A 132 -12.80 13.24 -7.87
C MET A 132 -12.45 12.05 -7.00
N VAL A 133 -11.19 11.95 -6.58
CA VAL A 133 -10.70 10.86 -5.71
C VAL A 133 -10.04 11.46 -4.48
N HIS A 134 -10.45 10.98 -3.30
CA HIS A 134 -9.89 11.35 -2.01
C HIS A 134 -9.35 10.11 -1.30
N TYR A 135 -8.05 10.12 -1.01
CA TYR A 135 -7.40 9.10 -0.18
C TYR A 135 -7.66 9.36 1.30
N ARG A 136 -8.15 8.36 2.03
CA ARG A 136 -8.34 8.45 3.50
C ARG A 136 -7.00 8.32 4.19
N SER A 137 -6.28 9.45 4.28
CA SER A 137 -4.87 9.52 4.68
C SER A 137 -4.60 9.44 6.17
N PHE A 138 -5.59 9.75 7.02
CA PHE A 138 -5.41 9.98 8.46
C PHE A 138 -4.33 11.03 8.78
N GLY A 139 -4.10 11.98 7.88
CA GLY A 139 -3.04 12.99 8.03
C GLY A 139 -1.62 12.48 7.71
N LEU A 140 -1.47 11.24 7.24
CA LEU A 140 -0.18 10.63 6.88
C LEU A 140 0.13 10.82 5.40
N ARG A 141 1.40 11.07 5.06
CA ARG A 141 1.88 11.18 3.66
C ARG A 141 2.62 9.90 3.25
N LEU A 142 1.88 8.91 2.76
CA LEU A 142 2.35 7.57 2.43
C LEU A 142 3.05 7.44 1.07
N ASN A 143 2.88 8.42 0.18
CA ASN A 143 3.44 8.39 -1.16
C ASN A 143 3.58 9.82 -1.69
N PRO A 144 4.51 10.13 -2.62
CA PRO A 144 4.56 11.44 -3.24
C PRO A 144 3.24 11.86 -3.90
N ASN A 145 2.48 10.90 -4.44
CA ASN A 145 1.18 11.11 -5.06
C ASN A 145 -0.03 10.98 -4.11
N LEU A 146 0.17 10.60 -2.83
CA LEU A 146 -0.88 10.49 -1.80
C LEU A 146 -0.57 11.47 -0.67
N TYR A 147 -1.22 12.62 -0.71
CA TYR A 147 -0.97 13.71 0.23
C TYR A 147 -1.61 13.44 1.59
N ALA A 148 -1.04 14.08 2.63
CA ALA A 148 -1.58 14.05 3.99
C ALA A 148 -3.01 14.60 4.09
N ASN A 149 -3.42 15.50 3.19
CA ASN A 149 -4.80 16.01 3.11
C ASN A 149 -5.73 15.13 2.25
N GLY A 150 -5.26 13.96 1.80
CA GLY A 150 -6.01 13.01 0.99
C GLY A 150 -6.08 13.32 -0.50
N ARG A 151 -5.38 14.35 -1.00
CA ARG A 151 -5.27 14.57 -2.44
C ARG A 151 -4.54 13.40 -3.11
N VAL A 152 -5.07 12.95 -4.25
CA VAL A 152 -4.46 11.93 -5.12
C VAL A 152 -3.96 12.57 -6.41
N CYS A 153 -2.69 12.35 -6.75
CA CYS A 153 -2.06 12.86 -7.96
C CYS A 153 -1.89 11.78 -9.02
N LEU A 154 -2.67 11.88 -10.10
CA LEU A 154 -2.58 11.04 -11.29
C LEU A 154 -2.87 11.89 -12.53
N SER A 155 -2.14 11.65 -13.62
CA SER A 155 -2.40 12.31 -14.90
C SER A 155 -3.81 12.00 -15.41
N LEU A 156 -4.27 10.77 -15.20
CA LEU A 156 -5.61 10.29 -15.57
C LEU A 156 -6.73 11.02 -14.81
N LEU A 157 -6.42 11.58 -13.64
CA LEU A 157 -7.34 12.42 -12.85
C LEU A 157 -7.16 13.91 -13.14
N ASN A 158 -6.29 14.29 -14.08
CA ASN A 158 -5.85 15.65 -14.35
C ASN A 158 -5.28 16.38 -13.12
N THR A 159 -4.84 15.65 -12.10
CA THR A 159 -4.23 16.20 -10.88
C THR A 159 -2.70 16.15 -10.90
N TRP A 160 -2.11 15.61 -11.97
CA TRP A 160 -0.68 15.55 -12.23
C TRP A 160 -0.37 15.80 -13.71
N THR A 161 0.89 16.14 -14.00
CA THR A 161 1.36 16.29 -15.39
C THR A 161 1.48 14.93 -16.07
N GLY A 162 1.34 14.91 -17.40
CA GLY A 162 1.38 13.69 -18.20
C GLY A 162 1.13 13.99 -19.68
N LYS A 163 1.46 13.04 -20.55
CA LYS A 163 1.19 13.11 -21.99
C LYS A 163 -0.32 13.16 -22.23
N LYS A 164 -0.73 13.65 -23.40
CA LYS A 164 -2.15 13.72 -23.77
C LYS A 164 -2.87 12.37 -23.68
N SER A 165 -2.18 11.28 -24.04
CA SER A 165 -2.68 9.90 -23.95
C SER A 165 -2.81 9.36 -22.53
N GLU A 166 -2.17 9.99 -21.55
CA GLU A 166 -2.18 9.59 -20.13
C GLU A 166 -3.20 10.40 -19.31
N LYS A 167 -3.86 11.38 -19.94
CA LYS A 167 -4.90 12.21 -19.33
C LYS A 167 -6.28 11.60 -19.55
N TRP A 168 -7.24 12.07 -18.77
CA TRP A 168 -8.63 11.66 -18.89
C TRP A 168 -9.17 11.83 -20.32
N ASN A 169 -9.67 10.74 -20.90
CA ASN A 169 -10.39 10.72 -22.16
C ASN A 169 -11.86 10.34 -21.88
N PRO A 170 -12.82 11.26 -22.07
CA PRO A 170 -14.24 11.01 -21.81
C PRO A 170 -14.84 9.77 -22.50
N ASN A 171 -14.25 9.35 -23.62
CA ASN A 171 -14.75 8.24 -24.43
C ASN A 171 -14.15 6.88 -24.03
N GLU A 172 -12.95 6.87 -23.44
CA GLU A 172 -12.15 5.65 -23.23
C GLU A 172 -11.82 5.40 -21.76
N SER A 173 -11.67 6.46 -20.97
CA SER A 173 -11.27 6.34 -19.57
C SER A 173 -12.39 5.80 -18.70
N THR A 174 -12.03 5.00 -17.69
CA THR A 174 -12.96 4.35 -16.76
C THR A 174 -12.48 4.49 -15.33
N ILE A 175 -13.38 4.32 -14.35
CA ILE A 175 -12.97 4.29 -12.94
C ILE A 175 -12.10 3.07 -12.63
N LEU A 176 -12.33 1.94 -13.30
CA LEU A 176 -11.49 0.74 -13.14
C LEU A 176 -10.03 1.03 -13.49
N GLN A 177 -9.77 1.74 -14.60
CA GLN A 177 -8.42 2.16 -14.97
C GLN A 177 -7.78 3.09 -13.93
N VAL A 178 -8.56 3.98 -13.30
CA VAL A 178 -8.07 4.83 -12.20
C VAL A 178 -7.62 3.96 -11.02
N LEU A 179 -8.45 3.01 -10.58
CA LEU A 179 -8.12 2.14 -9.44
C LEU A 179 -6.89 1.26 -9.72
N ILE A 180 -6.82 0.67 -10.91
CA ILE A 180 -5.65 -0.10 -11.37
C ILE A 180 -4.40 0.80 -11.46
N SER A 181 -4.54 2.04 -11.92
CA SER A 181 -3.42 2.99 -11.99
C SER A 181 -2.91 3.37 -10.60
N ILE A 182 -3.79 3.53 -9.60
CA ILE A 182 -3.38 3.75 -8.21
C ILE A 182 -2.57 2.54 -7.72
N GLN A 183 -3.09 1.32 -7.92
CA GLN A 183 -2.39 0.12 -7.49
C GLN A 183 -1.01 -0.02 -8.17
N ALA A 184 -0.94 0.09 -9.48
CA ALA A 184 0.27 -0.20 -10.25
C ALA A 184 1.32 0.94 -10.21
N LEU A 185 0.88 2.20 -10.28
CA LEU A 185 1.79 3.34 -10.42
C LEU A 185 2.07 4.03 -9.08
N VAL A 186 1.10 4.04 -8.17
CA VAL A 186 1.24 4.75 -6.88
C VAL A 186 1.75 3.80 -5.82
N LEU A 187 1.08 2.66 -5.62
CA LEU A 187 1.41 1.68 -4.58
C LEU A 187 2.47 0.66 -5.04
N ASN A 188 3.56 1.14 -5.63
CA ASN A 188 4.61 0.31 -6.24
C ASN A 188 5.77 -0.04 -5.29
N GLU A 189 6.73 -0.85 -5.76
CA GLU A 189 7.91 -1.33 -5.01
C GLU A 189 8.87 -0.20 -4.55
N LYS A 190 9.00 0.86 -5.34
CA LYS A 190 9.96 1.97 -5.12
C LYS A 190 9.28 3.34 -5.19
N PRO A 191 8.36 3.64 -4.27
CA PRO A 191 7.54 4.86 -4.32
C PRO A 191 8.34 6.16 -4.17
N TYR A 192 9.60 6.10 -3.72
CA TYR A 192 10.51 7.24 -3.71
C TYR A 192 10.66 7.90 -5.09
N PHE A 193 10.66 7.10 -6.16
CA PHE A 193 10.84 7.59 -7.53
C PHE A 193 9.58 8.19 -8.15
N ASN A 194 8.46 8.16 -7.44
CA ASN A 194 7.24 8.84 -7.88
C ASN A 194 7.36 10.37 -7.75
N GLU A 195 8.31 10.88 -6.96
CA GLU A 195 8.60 12.31 -6.87
C GLU A 195 9.37 12.79 -8.12
N PRO A 196 8.90 13.85 -8.80
CA PRO A 196 9.57 14.39 -9.97
C PRO A 196 11.02 14.80 -9.67
N GLY A 197 11.93 14.48 -10.59
CA GLY A 197 13.36 14.83 -10.47
C GLY A 197 14.25 13.73 -9.88
N HIS A 198 13.70 12.72 -9.21
CA HIS A 198 14.50 11.65 -8.58
C HIS A 198 14.91 10.50 -9.53
N GLY A 199 14.30 10.41 -10.71
CA GLY A 199 14.62 9.40 -11.73
C GLY A 199 15.60 9.84 -12.84
N LEU A 200 16.08 11.08 -12.83
CA LEU A 200 16.76 11.70 -13.98
C LEU A 200 18.29 11.51 -14.05
N TRP A 201 18.94 10.99 -13.01
CA TRP A 201 20.41 10.93 -12.97
C TRP A 201 20.94 9.56 -12.53
N PRO A 202 21.65 8.84 -13.42
CA PRO A 202 22.21 7.51 -13.12
C PRO A 202 23.37 7.63 -12.13
N GLY A 203 23.08 7.29 -10.88
CA GLY A 203 24.04 7.06 -9.79
C GLY A 203 23.43 6.02 -8.85
N ARG A 204 23.32 4.77 -9.33
CA ARG A 204 22.39 3.75 -8.80
C ARG A 204 22.40 3.60 -7.27
N ALA A 205 23.55 3.55 -6.62
CA ALA A 205 23.61 3.17 -5.20
C ALA A 205 23.01 4.21 -4.22
N ILE A 206 23.20 5.52 -4.45
CA ILE A 206 22.72 6.54 -3.47
C ILE A 206 21.20 6.69 -3.52
N TRP A 207 20.62 6.62 -4.72
CA TRP A 207 19.18 6.71 -4.91
C TRP A 207 18.45 5.45 -4.46
N GLU A 208 19.05 4.27 -4.68
CA GLU A 208 18.54 3.02 -4.12
C GLU A 208 18.56 3.04 -2.59
N LYS A 209 19.62 3.57 -1.97
CA LYS A 209 19.66 3.74 -0.51
C LYS A 209 18.57 4.68 0.00
N LYS A 210 18.33 5.81 -0.69
CA LYS A 210 17.23 6.72 -0.36
C LYS A 210 15.87 6.06 -0.55
N SER A 211 15.69 5.28 -1.62
CA SER A 211 14.46 4.53 -1.85
C SER A 211 14.20 3.49 -0.77
N MET A 212 15.22 2.76 -0.32
CA MET A 212 15.08 1.81 0.78
C MET A 212 14.69 2.50 2.10
N ALA A 213 15.33 3.64 2.42
CA ALA A 213 14.96 4.43 3.59
C ALA A 213 13.53 5.01 3.47
N TYR A 214 13.09 5.35 2.26
CA TYR A 214 11.71 5.76 2.02
C TYR A 214 10.74 4.60 2.22
N ASN A 215 11.08 3.38 1.78
CA ASN A 215 10.26 2.19 2.01
C ASN A 215 10.08 1.90 3.51
N GLU A 216 11.13 2.06 4.32
CA GLU A 216 11.03 2.00 5.79
C GLU A 216 10.00 3.00 6.35
N ASP A 217 10.06 4.26 5.92
CA ASP A 217 9.12 5.30 6.34
C ASP A 217 7.68 5.00 5.90
N VAL A 218 7.49 4.52 4.67
CA VAL A 218 6.18 4.12 4.13
C VAL A 218 5.59 2.96 4.93
N TYR A 219 6.38 1.94 5.24
CA TYR A 219 5.91 0.78 5.98
C TYR A 219 5.48 1.13 7.40
N VAL A 220 6.23 2.02 8.08
CA VAL A 220 5.82 2.59 9.37
C VAL A 220 4.45 3.27 9.26
N MET A 221 4.24 4.08 8.22
CA MET A 221 2.96 4.76 8.01
C MET A 221 1.83 3.76 7.69
N SER A 222 2.11 2.70 6.94
CA SER A 222 1.15 1.63 6.63
C SER A 222 0.70 0.90 7.91
N CYS A 223 1.65 0.61 8.80
CA CYS A 223 1.37 0.06 10.12
C CYS A 223 0.51 1.01 10.97
N LYS A 224 0.81 2.31 10.98
CA LYS A 224 -0.02 3.30 11.69
C LYS A 224 -1.43 3.36 11.13
N THR A 225 -1.59 3.41 9.80
CA THR A 225 -2.89 3.35 9.13
C THR A 225 -3.69 2.11 9.54
N THR A 226 -3.03 0.95 9.63
CA THR A 226 -3.65 -0.29 10.13
C THR A 226 -4.25 -0.11 11.52
N THR A 227 -3.51 0.49 12.46
CA THR A 227 -4.04 0.77 13.81
C THR A 227 -5.21 1.76 13.80
N PHE A 228 -5.27 2.71 12.85
CA PHE A 228 -6.38 3.63 12.72
C PHE A 228 -7.63 2.96 12.14
N LEU A 229 -7.44 2.11 11.13
CA LEU A 229 -8.51 1.34 10.51
C LEU A 229 -9.14 0.35 11.49
N LEU A 230 -8.35 -0.34 12.31
CA LEU A 230 -8.88 -1.23 13.35
C LEU A 230 -9.64 -0.49 14.46
N ARG A 231 -9.33 0.80 14.70
CA ARG A 231 -10.06 1.62 15.68
C ARG A 231 -11.34 2.22 15.09
N ARG A 232 -11.31 2.65 13.82
CA ARG A 232 -12.42 3.32 13.14
C ARG A 232 -12.49 2.86 11.67
N PRO A 233 -12.97 1.64 11.41
CA PRO A 233 -13.10 1.15 10.06
C PRO A 233 -14.10 2.00 9.26
N PRO A 234 -13.89 2.21 7.95
CA PRO A 234 -14.85 2.90 7.10
C PRO A 234 -16.18 2.13 7.04
N LYS A 235 -17.30 2.85 6.96
CA LYS A 235 -18.64 2.24 6.81
C LYS A 235 -18.70 1.28 5.63
N ASN A 236 -19.37 0.16 5.85
CA ASN A 236 -19.56 -0.99 4.94
C ASN A 236 -18.29 -1.81 4.67
N PHE A 237 -17.22 -1.58 5.44
CA PHE A 237 -15.97 -2.30 5.40
C PHE A 237 -15.51 -2.79 6.78
N GLU A 238 -16.35 -2.66 7.82
CA GLU A 238 -16.03 -3.06 9.18
C GLU A 238 -15.64 -4.54 9.27
N CYS A 239 -16.48 -5.41 8.71
CA CYS A 239 -16.22 -6.85 8.62
C CYS A 239 -14.95 -7.15 7.82
N PHE A 240 -14.79 -6.52 6.65
CA PHE A 240 -13.59 -6.70 5.81
C PHE A 240 -12.30 -6.31 6.51
N VAL A 241 -12.26 -5.14 7.15
CA VAL A 241 -11.07 -4.67 7.89
C VAL A 241 -10.75 -5.62 9.03
N SER A 242 -11.76 -6.05 9.80
CA SER A 242 -11.57 -6.98 10.91
C SER A 242 -11.04 -8.33 10.43
N HIS A 243 -11.68 -8.94 9.42
CA HIS A 243 -11.27 -10.24 8.89
C HIS A 243 -9.89 -10.19 8.22
N HIS A 244 -9.63 -9.20 7.39
CA HIS A 244 -8.32 -9.03 6.75
C HIS A 244 -7.19 -8.97 7.79
N PHE A 245 -7.33 -8.16 8.84
CA PHE A 245 -6.29 -8.06 9.86
C PHE A 245 -6.29 -9.19 10.89
N ARG A 246 -7.41 -9.92 11.04
CA ARG A 246 -7.43 -11.20 11.75
C ARG A 246 -6.53 -12.22 11.04
N ASP A 247 -6.68 -12.35 9.73
CA ASP A 247 -5.96 -13.33 8.91
C ASP A 247 -4.50 -12.93 8.69
N ARG A 248 -4.24 -11.63 8.47
CA ARG A 248 -2.89 -11.12 8.13
C ARG A 248 -2.08 -10.67 9.35
N GLY A 249 -2.66 -10.61 10.55
CA GLY A 249 -2.02 -10.08 11.75
C GLY A 249 -0.68 -10.77 12.08
N HIS A 250 -0.64 -12.11 12.04
CA HIS A 250 0.58 -12.88 12.24
C HIS A 250 1.66 -12.54 11.21
N VAL A 251 1.27 -12.49 9.93
CA VAL A 251 2.19 -12.20 8.81
C VAL A 251 2.78 -10.80 8.93
N ILE A 252 1.94 -9.80 9.23
CA ILE A 252 2.37 -8.41 9.38
C ILE A 252 3.35 -8.27 10.55
N LEU A 253 3.08 -8.89 11.70
CA LEU A 253 4.00 -8.86 12.84
C LEU A 253 5.31 -9.61 12.56
N SER A 254 5.25 -10.73 11.84
CA SER A 254 6.45 -11.48 11.43
C SER A 254 7.31 -10.68 10.45
N ALA A 255 6.68 -9.97 9.52
CA ALA A 255 7.34 -9.03 8.62
C ALA A 255 7.99 -7.88 9.41
N CYS A 256 7.26 -7.24 10.35
CA CYS A 256 7.79 -6.20 11.23
C CYS A 256 9.07 -6.66 11.93
N ARG A 257 9.04 -7.86 12.52
CA ARG A 257 10.18 -8.47 13.21
C ARG A 257 11.36 -8.65 12.26
N SER A 258 11.11 -9.25 11.09
CA SER A 258 12.14 -9.55 10.09
C SER A 258 12.81 -8.28 9.54
N TYR A 259 12.03 -7.22 9.33
CA TYR A 259 12.53 -5.92 8.90
C TYR A 259 13.35 -5.22 9.99
N VAL A 260 12.88 -5.22 11.25
CA VAL A 260 13.61 -4.56 12.36
C VAL A 260 14.97 -5.21 12.61
N TYR A 261 15.04 -6.55 12.52
CA TYR A 261 16.28 -7.30 12.70
C TYR A 261 17.16 -7.36 11.45
N GLY A 262 16.72 -6.80 10.32
CA GLY A 262 17.51 -6.76 9.09
C GLY A 262 17.69 -8.14 8.43
N HIS A 263 16.76 -9.06 8.66
CA HIS A 263 16.73 -10.35 7.97
C HIS A 263 16.37 -10.19 6.49
N VAL A 264 15.52 -9.21 6.17
CA VAL A 264 15.06 -8.93 4.82
C VAL A 264 14.72 -7.44 4.68
N ARG A 265 14.72 -6.93 3.44
CA ARG A 265 14.31 -5.56 3.13
C ARG A 265 12.80 -5.41 3.18
N VAL A 266 12.34 -4.23 3.61
CA VAL A 266 10.92 -3.85 3.59
C VAL A 266 10.31 -4.08 2.20
N GLY A 267 9.22 -4.85 2.16
CA GLY A 267 8.49 -5.23 0.96
C GLY A 267 8.77 -6.66 0.48
N TYR A 268 9.83 -7.31 0.95
CA TYR A 268 10.25 -8.64 0.47
C TYR A 268 10.13 -9.75 1.53
N TYR A 269 9.40 -9.52 2.62
CA TYR A 269 9.08 -10.61 3.54
C TYR A 269 8.18 -11.63 2.83
N VAL A 270 8.52 -12.92 2.97
CA VAL A 270 7.75 -14.06 2.46
C VAL A 270 7.41 -14.95 3.64
N ASP A 271 6.14 -15.33 3.77
CA ASP A 271 5.69 -16.21 4.84
C ASP A 271 5.77 -17.67 4.40
N ASN A 272 6.87 -18.33 4.73
CA ASN A 272 7.12 -19.73 4.35
C ASN A 272 6.16 -20.73 5.01
N ASN A 273 5.31 -20.30 5.95
CA ASN A 273 4.34 -21.17 6.63
C ASN A 273 2.99 -21.30 5.89
N HIS A 274 2.74 -20.49 4.85
CA HIS A 274 1.45 -20.46 4.14
C HIS A 274 1.49 -20.99 2.69
N ASP A 275 2.66 -21.35 2.16
CA ASP A 275 2.84 -21.76 0.76
C ASP A 275 2.42 -23.20 0.42
N GLU A 276 1.94 -24.01 1.37
CA GLU A 276 1.41 -25.35 1.06
C GLU A 276 -0.07 -25.37 0.63
N ALA A 277 -0.78 -24.23 0.69
CA ALA A 277 -2.22 -24.18 0.40
C ALA A 277 -2.61 -22.98 -0.47
N LYS A 278 -2.23 -23.03 -1.77
CA LYS A 278 -2.98 -22.56 -2.95
C LYS A 278 -2.03 -22.39 -4.15
N ASN A 279 -1.88 -23.46 -4.93
CA ASN A 279 -1.38 -23.36 -6.30
C ASN A 279 -2.48 -22.78 -7.19
N ASP A 280 -2.66 -21.47 -7.17
CA ASP A 280 -3.38 -20.77 -8.24
C ASP A 280 -2.36 -20.26 -9.27
N GLU A 281 -2.24 -21.01 -10.37
CA GLU A 281 -1.52 -20.59 -11.58
C GLU A 281 -2.27 -19.44 -12.26
N SER A 282 -2.14 -18.22 -11.75
CA SER A 282 -2.32 -17.03 -12.56
C SER A 282 -1.44 -15.90 -12.04
N PHE A 283 -0.57 -15.39 -12.92
CA PHE A 283 0.47 -14.38 -12.67
C PHE A 283 1.73 -14.87 -11.92
N SER A 284 2.49 -15.78 -12.54
CA SER A 284 3.91 -15.98 -12.21
C SER A 284 4.74 -14.78 -12.70
N PHE A 285 4.89 -13.76 -11.86
CA PHE A 285 6.01 -12.82 -12.03
C PHE A 285 7.25 -13.54 -11.49
N SER A 286 8.13 -13.98 -12.38
CA SER A 286 9.43 -14.52 -12.00
C SER A 286 10.24 -13.40 -11.33
N PHE A 287 10.17 -13.31 -10.01
CA PHE A 287 11.05 -12.44 -9.24
C PHE A 287 12.48 -12.95 -9.44
N PRO A 288 13.47 -12.05 -9.63
CA PRO A 288 14.86 -12.47 -9.57
C PRO A 288 15.07 -13.10 -8.20
N SER A 289 15.37 -14.41 -8.19
CA SER A 289 15.74 -15.15 -7.00
C SER A 289 16.83 -14.36 -6.31
N SER A 290 16.50 -13.78 -5.17
CA SER A 290 17.48 -13.20 -4.28
C SER A 290 18.16 -14.37 -3.59
N THR A 291 18.95 -15.14 -4.32
CA THR A 291 20.03 -15.92 -3.72
C THR A 291 21.10 -14.92 -3.29
N SER A 292 20.77 -14.06 -2.33
CA SER A 292 21.78 -13.37 -1.55
C SER A 292 22.42 -14.45 -0.67
N SER A 293 23.70 -14.67 -0.89
CA SER A 293 24.56 -15.43 0.01
C SER A 293 24.23 -15.09 1.47
N SER A 294 24.22 -16.12 2.33
CA SER A 294 23.75 -16.10 3.71
C SER A 294 24.47 -15.15 4.70
N ASN A 295 25.16 -14.11 4.23
CA ASN A 295 25.96 -13.19 5.06
C ASN A 295 25.73 -11.68 4.82
N ASP A 296 24.87 -11.26 3.86
CA ASP A 296 24.57 -9.83 3.69
C ASP A 296 23.43 -9.39 4.62
N VAL A 297 23.79 -8.99 5.85
CA VAL A 297 22.85 -8.36 6.78
C VAL A 297 22.30 -7.08 6.15
N VAL A 298 20.98 -7.00 5.98
CA VAL A 298 20.31 -5.80 5.47
C VAL A 298 20.54 -4.66 6.46
N VAL A 299 21.10 -3.54 5.98
CA VAL A 299 21.28 -2.35 6.80
C VAL A 299 19.95 -1.64 6.97
N VAL A 300 19.46 -1.61 8.21
CA VAL A 300 18.19 -1.00 8.61
C VAL A 300 18.45 0.25 9.44
N SER A 301 17.72 1.34 9.20
CA SER A 301 17.96 2.61 9.90
C SER A 301 17.58 2.55 11.38
N ASP A 302 18.37 3.23 12.24
CA ASP A 302 18.06 3.32 13.68
C ASP A 302 16.75 4.06 13.95
N LYS A 303 16.40 5.02 13.07
CA LYS A 303 15.11 5.71 13.08
C LYS A 303 13.96 4.71 12.91
N PHE A 304 14.03 3.85 11.89
CA PHE A 304 13.00 2.84 11.64
C PHE A 304 12.86 1.88 12.82
N LYS A 305 13.98 1.34 13.32
CA LYS A 305 13.98 0.45 14.48
C LYS A 305 13.35 1.10 15.71
N GLY A 306 13.75 2.33 16.03
CA GLY A 306 13.21 3.08 17.16
C GLY A 306 11.70 3.26 17.09
N ILE A 307 11.16 3.61 15.92
CA ILE A 307 9.72 3.77 15.73
C ILE A 307 8.99 2.42 15.80
N MET A 308 9.53 1.38 15.16
CA MET A 308 8.90 0.06 15.15
C MET A 308 8.89 -0.59 16.54
N LEU A 309 9.89 -0.35 17.39
CA LEU A 309 9.90 -0.81 18.78
C LEU A 309 8.72 -0.25 19.59
N GLN A 310 8.30 0.98 19.30
CA GLN A 310 7.13 1.61 19.93
C GLN A 310 5.82 1.16 19.29
N LEU A 311 5.79 1.04 17.97
CA LEU A 311 4.58 0.71 17.22
C LEU A 311 4.20 -0.77 17.30
N TYR A 312 5.19 -1.67 17.44
CA TYR A 312 4.96 -3.11 17.41
C TYR A 312 4.02 -3.60 18.53
N PRO A 313 4.19 -3.21 19.82
CA PRO A 313 3.25 -3.59 20.87
C PRO A 313 1.83 -3.04 20.62
N GLU A 314 1.70 -1.86 20.00
CA GLU A 314 0.39 -1.32 19.61
C GLU A 314 -0.28 -2.18 18.53
N LEU A 315 0.49 -2.66 17.55
CA LEU A 315 0.01 -3.58 16.52
C LEU A 315 -0.40 -4.92 17.12
N VAL A 316 0.42 -5.51 18.00
CA VAL A 316 0.08 -6.76 18.72
C VAL A 316 -1.25 -6.58 19.42
N ALA A 317 -1.41 -5.53 20.22
CA ALA A 317 -2.65 -5.26 20.93
C ALA A 317 -3.84 -5.02 19.98
N ALA A 318 -3.62 -4.36 18.84
CA ALA A 318 -4.67 -4.12 17.85
C ALA A 318 -5.12 -5.42 17.16
N PHE A 319 -4.19 -6.26 16.73
CA PHE A 319 -4.50 -7.54 16.09
C PHE A 319 -5.10 -8.55 17.07
N SER A 320 -4.65 -8.59 18.33
CA SER A 320 -5.30 -9.42 19.35
C SER A 320 -6.76 -9.00 19.60
N ARG A 321 -7.06 -7.69 19.59
CA ARG A 321 -8.46 -7.22 19.68
C ARG A 321 -9.30 -7.55 18.44
N ALA A 322 -8.65 -7.72 17.28
CA ALA A 322 -9.27 -8.21 16.05
C ALA A 322 -9.33 -9.75 16.00
N GLU A 323 -8.97 -10.43 17.10
CA GLU A 323 -8.96 -11.89 17.25
C GLU A 323 -7.98 -12.62 16.31
N ALA A 324 -6.92 -11.94 15.87
CA ALA A 324 -5.85 -12.56 15.09
C ALA A 324 -5.11 -13.62 15.93
N SER A 325 -4.86 -14.79 15.34
CA SER A 325 -3.99 -15.80 15.96
C SER A 325 -2.53 -15.39 15.79
N LEU A 326 -1.87 -14.99 16.90
CA LEU A 326 -0.50 -14.47 16.85
C LEU A 326 0.58 -15.53 17.13
N GLY A 327 0.18 -16.77 17.46
CA GLY A 327 1.10 -17.86 17.77
C GLY A 327 2.11 -17.51 18.86
N ASN A 328 3.38 -17.84 18.63
CA ASN A 328 4.49 -17.61 19.57
C ASN A 328 5.21 -16.26 19.34
N LEU A 329 4.58 -15.32 18.65
CA LEU A 329 5.18 -14.00 18.44
C LEU A 329 5.33 -13.25 19.78
N PRO A 330 6.46 -12.58 20.00
CA PRO A 330 6.67 -11.86 21.25
C PRO A 330 5.73 -10.66 21.32
N SER A 331 5.37 -10.22 22.53
CA SER A 331 4.55 -9.01 22.72
C SER A 331 5.33 -7.71 22.48
N GLN A 332 6.66 -7.77 22.51
CA GLN A 332 7.57 -6.65 22.31
C GLN A 332 8.81 -7.09 21.51
N LEU A 333 9.46 -6.14 20.84
CA LEU A 333 10.74 -6.36 20.15
C LEU A 333 11.89 -5.92 21.07
N ASN A 334 12.96 -6.73 21.16
CA ASN A 334 14.13 -6.43 22.01
C ASN A 334 15.32 -5.90 21.20
N VAL A 335 15.99 -4.86 21.73
CA VAL A 335 17.10 -4.13 21.11
C VAL A 335 18.47 -4.80 21.32
N GLU A 336 18.63 -5.61 22.36
CA GLU A 336 19.95 -6.21 22.67
C GLU A 336 20.43 -7.17 21.57
N THR A 337 19.51 -7.93 20.95
CA THR A 337 19.77 -8.75 19.75
C THR A 337 20.09 -7.92 18.50
N VAL A 338 19.67 -6.65 18.46
CA VAL A 338 19.98 -5.72 17.35
C VAL A 338 21.44 -5.26 17.43
N THR A 339 22.02 -5.14 18.62
CA THR A 339 23.40 -4.63 18.82
C THR A 339 24.47 -5.71 18.79
N ALA A 340 24.13 -6.98 19.08
CA ALA A 340 25.05 -8.11 19.04
C ALA A 340 25.65 -8.34 17.63
N SER A 341 24.85 -8.21 16.56
CA SER A 341 25.35 -8.29 15.17
C SER A 341 26.28 -7.15 14.75
N PHE A 342 26.35 -6.04 15.49
CA PHE A 342 27.25 -4.93 15.17
C PHE A 342 28.66 -5.08 15.75
N LYS A 343 28.83 -5.81 16.87
CA LYS A 343 30.14 -5.92 17.55
C LYS A 343 31.14 -6.78 16.78
N ASP A 344 30.71 -7.84 16.10
CA ASP A 344 31.62 -8.67 15.29
C ASP A 344 32.11 -7.96 14.02
N ASN A 345 31.31 -7.04 13.45
CA ASN A 345 31.64 -6.36 12.19
C ASN A 345 32.63 -5.18 12.34
N ASN A 346 32.72 -4.57 13.53
CA ASN A 346 33.66 -3.45 13.76
C ASN A 346 35.11 -3.91 13.90
N ASN A 347 35.33 -5.15 14.35
CA ASN A 347 36.66 -5.75 14.43
C ASN A 347 37.23 -6.09 13.04
N ASN A 348 36.39 -6.48 12.08
CA ASN A 348 36.83 -6.76 10.70
C ASN A 348 37.12 -5.49 9.87
N LYS A 349 36.33 -4.42 10.01
CA LYS A 349 36.57 -3.15 9.29
C LYS A 349 37.87 -2.44 9.74
N ASN A 350 38.27 -2.60 11.00
CA ASN A 350 39.54 -2.05 11.50
C ASN A 350 40.77 -2.81 10.97
N LYS A 351 40.64 -4.10 10.63
CA LYS A 351 41.70 -4.89 9.97
C LYS A 351 41.89 -4.45 8.51
N GLU A 352 40.82 -4.33 7.72
CA GLU A 352 40.91 -3.89 6.31
C GLU A 352 41.43 -2.45 6.14
N LYS A 353 41.07 -1.51 7.04
CA LYS A 353 41.59 -0.13 7.00
C LYS A 353 43.10 -0.06 7.27
N LYS A 354 43.63 -0.91 8.17
CA LYS A 354 45.08 -1.01 8.41
C LYS A 354 45.83 -1.55 7.19
N GLU A 355 45.25 -2.52 6.49
CA GLU A 355 45.86 -3.14 5.32
C GLU A 355 45.89 -2.21 4.10
N LYS A 356 44.78 -1.50 3.82
CA LYS A 356 44.71 -0.50 2.73
C LYS A 356 45.63 0.71 2.98
N SER A 357 45.84 1.12 4.24
CA SER A 357 46.81 2.16 4.61
C SER A 357 48.26 1.73 4.34
N GLY A 358 48.59 0.45 4.58
CA GLY A 358 49.92 -0.10 4.32
C GLY A 358 50.26 -0.17 2.83
N ILE A 359 49.29 -0.52 1.98
CA ILE A 359 49.44 -0.60 0.53
C ILE A 359 49.62 0.81 -0.07
N ALA A 360 48.80 1.78 0.35
CA ALA A 360 48.90 3.17 -0.12
C ALA A 360 50.27 3.80 0.21
N LYS A 361 50.82 3.52 1.40
CA LYS A 361 52.18 3.97 1.79
C LYS A 361 53.28 3.33 0.93
N LYS A 362 53.16 2.04 0.59
CA LYS A 362 54.12 1.34 -0.29
C LYS A 362 54.10 1.88 -1.73
N VAL A 363 52.92 2.19 -2.27
CA VAL A 363 52.77 2.76 -3.63
C VAL A 363 53.34 4.18 -3.70
N LEU A 364 53.10 5.02 -2.68
CA LEU A 364 53.65 6.37 -2.62
C LEU A 364 55.19 6.39 -2.55
N TRP A 365 55.80 5.41 -1.87
CA TRP A 365 57.25 5.29 -1.76
C TRP A 365 57.90 4.89 -3.09
N LYS A 366 57.25 4.01 -3.86
CA LYS A 366 57.70 3.63 -5.21
C LYS A 366 57.63 4.80 -6.20
N ILE A 367 56.59 5.64 -6.13
CA ILE A 367 56.44 6.80 -7.02
C ILE A 367 57.49 7.89 -6.72
N LYS A 368 57.84 8.11 -5.44
CA LYS A 368 58.91 9.06 -5.06
C LYS A 368 60.30 8.62 -5.52
N GLY A 369 60.56 7.32 -5.66
CA GLY A 369 61.82 6.80 -6.19
C GLY A 369 61.99 7.00 -7.70
N VAL A 370 60.89 7.03 -8.46
CA VAL A 370 60.89 7.16 -9.92
C VAL A 370 60.95 8.62 -10.38
N LEU A 371 60.50 9.57 -9.56
CA LEU A 371 60.37 10.99 -9.94
C LEU A 371 61.54 11.91 -9.57
N GLY A 372 62.72 11.37 -9.18
CA GLY A 372 63.97 12.14 -9.18
C GLY A 372 63.98 13.48 -8.42
N LEU A 373 63.14 13.66 -7.39
CA LEU A 373 63.08 14.88 -6.59
C LEU A 373 64.22 14.89 -5.55
N LYS A 374 65.44 15.22 -5.99
CA LYS A 374 66.54 15.59 -5.09
C LYS A 374 66.22 16.92 -4.40
N LYS A 375 66.21 16.92 -3.05
CA LYS A 375 66.17 18.13 -2.22
C LYS A 375 67.32 19.07 -2.60
N ARG A 376 67.03 20.32 -2.99
CA ARG A 376 68.03 21.40 -2.98
C ARG A 376 68.26 21.84 -1.54
N VAL A 377 69.49 21.68 -1.06
CA VAL A 377 70.00 22.29 0.16
C VAL A 377 70.41 23.72 -0.19
N HIS A 378 69.85 24.72 0.48
CA HIS A 378 70.36 26.09 0.45
C HIS A 378 71.30 26.28 1.64
N GLN A 379 72.59 26.46 1.34
CA GLN A 379 73.59 26.98 2.29
C GLN A 379 73.47 28.50 2.32
N SER A 380 73.09 29.05 3.47
CA SER A 380 73.28 30.47 3.79
C SER A 380 74.74 30.71 4.15
N LYS A 381 75.45 31.51 3.35
CA LYS A 381 76.83 31.94 3.61
C LYS A 381 76.83 33.43 3.97
N VAL A 382 77.40 33.70 5.14
CA VAL A 382 77.68 35.01 5.77
C VAL A 382 78.81 35.75 5.05
N ARG A 383 78.75 37.09 5.06
CA ARG A 383 79.82 38.14 5.06
C ARG A 383 79.27 39.40 4.35
N ASN A 384 79.49 40.63 4.77
CA ASN A 384 80.17 41.27 5.91
C ASN A 384 79.51 42.63 6.10
#